data_AF-A0A453A2W0-F1
#
_entry.id   AF-A0A453A2W0-F1
#
_cell.length_a   1.000
_cell.length_b   1.000
_cell.length_c   1.000
_cell.angle_alpha   90.00
_cell.angle_beta   90.00
_cell.angle_gamma   90.00
#
_symmetry.space_group_name_H-M   'P 1'
#
loop_
_entity.id
_entity.type
_entity.pdbx_description
1 polymer ?
#
loop_
_entity_poly.entity_id
_entity_poly.type
_entity_poly.pdbx_seq_one_letter_code
_entity_poly.pdbx_strand_id
1 'polypeptide(L)'
;MYVFERAMHYLRLKVRNKARVEGSIVEACIVQEITNCVSLYFSDRVRTIWKKNPRYNNGGTRVQNDGCTLDVFQHVGNLHGRPIARELSRDELNAARLYILTNCSAVDRFRETFEDEKYASHPNLTSEGLDEMMASEFVEWFEIACKEDPNSDEDLWNLANGCSSRAYSYSSYDVNGFRFRSEISEKKRRRLKTVNTGVCLSSTANWSKK
;
A
#
# COMPACT_ATOMS: atom_id res chain seq x y z
N MET A 1 -25.17 -0.68 -9.23
CA MET A 1 -25.44 -0.81 -10.67
C MET A 1 -25.67 -2.29 -10.98
N TYR A 2 -26.83 -2.61 -11.54
CA TYR A 2 -27.39 -3.97 -11.60
C TYR A 2 -26.60 -4.86 -12.58
N VAL A 3 -26.54 -6.18 -12.37
CA VAL A 3 -25.71 -7.11 -13.16
C VAL A 3 -26.14 -7.13 -14.64
N PHE A 4 -27.45 -7.11 -14.88
CA PHE A 4 -28.03 -7.16 -16.23
C PHE A 4 -27.77 -5.88 -17.03
N GLU A 5 -27.82 -4.71 -16.39
CA GLU A 5 -27.51 -3.43 -17.04
C GLU A 5 -26.06 -3.37 -17.52
N ARG A 6 -25.13 -3.94 -16.73
CA ARG A 6 -23.72 -4.07 -17.11
C ARG A 6 -23.53 -5.00 -18.30
N ALA A 7 -24.18 -6.16 -18.29
CA ALA A 7 -24.13 -7.11 -19.39
C ALA A 7 -24.67 -6.49 -20.69
N MET A 8 -25.83 -5.83 -20.63
CA MET A 8 -26.44 -5.17 -21.78
C MET A 8 -25.58 -4.02 -22.30
N HIS A 9 -24.98 -3.22 -21.40
CA HIS A 9 -24.04 -2.19 -21.81
C HIS A 9 -22.82 -2.78 -22.54
N TYR A 10 -22.26 -3.89 -22.03
CA TYR A 10 -21.13 -4.57 -22.65
C TYR A 10 -21.45 -5.12 -24.04
N LEU A 11 -22.60 -5.79 -24.21
CA LEU A 11 -23.05 -6.28 -25.51
C LEU A 11 -23.30 -5.14 -26.49
N ARG A 12 -23.89 -4.03 -26.03
CA ARG A 12 -24.13 -2.84 -26.86
C ARG A 12 -22.82 -2.25 -27.41
N LEU A 13 -21.74 -2.27 -26.63
CA LEU A 13 -20.42 -1.81 -27.10
C LEU A 13 -19.81 -2.70 -28.19
N LYS A 14 -20.25 -3.96 -28.32
CA LYS A 14 -19.81 -4.90 -29.36
C LYS A 14 -20.56 -4.76 -30.68
N VAL A 15 -21.69 -4.04 -30.69
CA VAL A 15 -22.49 -3.80 -31.91
C VAL A 15 -21.83 -2.72 -32.76
N ARG A 16 -21.06 -3.14 -33.77
CA ARG A 16 -20.49 -2.27 -34.81
C ARG A 16 -21.45 -2.05 -35.98
N ASN A 17 -22.22 -3.07 -36.35
CA ASN A 17 -23.24 -2.98 -37.40
C ASN A 17 -24.65 -3.12 -36.80
N LYS A 18 -25.39 -2.01 -36.74
CA LYS A 18 -26.77 -2.00 -36.21
C LYS A 18 -27.79 -2.70 -37.11
N ALA A 19 -27.50 -2.91 -38.39
CA ALA A 19 -28.37 -3.66 -39.30
C ALA A 19 -28.25 -5.18 -39.10
N ARG A 20 -27.18 -5.65 -38.45
CA ARG A 20 -26.92 -7.07 -38.15
C ARG A 20 -26.34 -7.21 -36.75
N VAL A 21 -27.17 -6.95 -35.76
CA VAL A 21 -26.76 -6.83 -34.35
C VAL A 21 -26.11 -8.12 -33.83
N GLU A 22 -26.75 -9.27 -34.03
CA GLU A 22 -26.27 -10.56 -33.53
C GLU A 22 -24.93 -10.96 -34.18
N GLY A 23 -24.87 -10.92 -35.52
CA GLY A 23 -23.64 -11.23 -36.25
C GLY A 23 -22.47 -10.32 -35.85
N SER A 24 -22.74 -9.03 -35.63
CA SER A 24 -21.73 -8.08 -35.16
C SER A 24 -21.23 -8.39 -33.74
N ILE A 25 -22.11 -8.87 -32.85
CA ILE A 25 -21.71 -9.26 -31.49
C ILE A 25 -20.84 -10.52 -31.54
N VAL A 26 -21.26 -11.53 -32.32
CA VAL A 26 -20.51 -12.79 -32.47
C VAL A 26 -19.12 -12.54 -33.00
N GLU A 27 -18.99 -11.76 -34.09
CA GLU A 27 -17.70 -11.38 -34.66
C GLU A 27 -16.80 -10.70 -33.62
N ALA A 28 -17.34 -9.72 -32.88
CA ALA A 28 -16.60 -9.03 -31.83
C ALA A 28 -16.23 -9.93 -30.63
N CYS A 29 -16.99 -10.99 -30.37
CA CYS A 29 -16.63 -12.00 -29.37
C CYS A 29 -15.50 -12.90 -29.85
N ILE A 30 -15.55 -13.38 -31.11
CA ILE A 30 -14.48 -14.20 -31.70
C ILE A 30 -13.14 -13.43 -31.68
N VAL A 31 -13.14 -12.18 -32.14
CA VAL A 31 -11.93 -11.34 -32.12
C VAL A 31 -11.40 -11.15 -30.69
N GLN A 32 -12.30 -10.94 -29.72
CA GLN A 32 -11.94 -10.80 -28.31
C GLN A 32 -11.28 -12.08 -27.77
N GLU A 33 -11.88 -13.25 -28.03
CA GLU A 33 -11.39 -14.54 -27.54
C GLU A 33 -10.01 -14.87 -28.14
N ILE A 34 -9.84 -14.71 -29.45
CA ILE A 34 -8.55 -14.91 -30.12
C ILE A 34 -7.49 -13.97 -29.53
N THR A 35 -7.82 -12.67 -29.40
CA THR A 35 -6.88 -11.69 -28.82
C THR A 35 -6.49 -12.04 -27.39
N ASN A 36 -7.46 -12.48 -26.57
CA ASN A 36 -7.23 -12.89 -25.19
C ASN A 36 -6.35 -14.16 -25.12
N CYS A 37 -6.56 -15.14 -26.00
CA CYS A 37 -5.77 -16.35 -26.07
C CYS A 37 -4.32 -16.06 -26.51
N VAL A 38 -4.15 -15.35 -27.63
CA VAL A 38 -2.82 -15.00 -28.18
C VAL A 38 -2.04 -14.13 -27.21
N SER A 39 -2.73 -13.30 -26.42
CA SER A 39 -2.07 -12.39 -25.49
C SER A 39 -1.28 -13.07 -24.35
N LEU A 40 -1.50 -14.36 -24.10
CA LEU A 40 -0.73 -15.14 -23.13
C LEU A 40 0.69 -15.46 -23.64
N TYR A 41 0.88 -15.50 -24.96
CA TYR A 41 2.15 -15.86 -25.60
C TYR A 41 3.08 -14.66 -25.85
N PHE A 42 2.61 -13.43 -25.64
CA PHE A 42 3.46 -12.25 -25.84
C PHE A 42 4.42 -12.02 -24.68
N SER A 43 5.62 -11.50 -24.99
CA SER A 43 6.60 -11.08 -23.98
C SER A 43 6.02 -10.04 -23.02
N ASP A 44 6.62 -9.91 -21.83
CA ASP A 44 6.14 -8.99 -20.78
C ASP A 44 6.19 -7.52 -21.17
N ARG A 45 6.97 -7.19 -22.20
CA ARG A 45 7.08 -5.82 -22.72
C ARG A 45 5.90 -5.42 -23.60
N VAL A 46 5.12 -6.39 -24.09
CA VAL A 46 3.97 -6.14 -24.96
C VAL A 46 2.74 -5.90 -24.09
N ARG A 47 2.13 -4.72 -24.25
CA ARG A 47 0.91 -4.36 -23.53
C ARG A 47 -0.26 -5.22 -24.01
N THR A 48 -0.76 -6.09 -23.16
CA THR A 48 -1.95 -6.90 -23.43
C THR A 48 -3.10 -6.58 -22.48
N ILE A 49 -4.26 -7.24 -22.64
CA ILE A 49 -5.37 -7.09 -21.70
C ILE A 49 -5.05 -7.61 -20.29
N TRP A 50 -4.19 -8.63 -20.20
CA TRP A 50 -3.70 -9.21 -18.94
C TRP A 50 -2.51 -8.44 -18.38
N LYS A 51 -1.67 -7.90 -19.27
CA LYS A 51 -0.45 -7.14 -18.94
C LYS A 51 -0.67 -5.64 -19.07
N LYS A 52 -1.86 -5.14 -18.68
CA LYS A 52 -2.06 -3.69 -18.61
C LYS A 52 -1.25 -3.16 -17.43
N ASN A 53 -0.48 -2.09 -17.65
CA ASN A 53 -0.02 -1.26 -16.53
C ASN A 53 -1.23 -1.00 -15.63
N PRO A 54 -1.07 -1.15 -14.31
CA PRO A 54 -2.13 -0.82 -13.39
C PRO A 54 -2.68 0.57 -13.72
N ARG A 55 -3.99 0.79 -13.54
CA ARG A 55 -4.65 2.07 -13.88
C ARG A 55 -3.92 3.28 -13.29
N TYR A 56 -3.18 3.06 -12.22
CA TYR A 56 -2.40 4.00 -11.44
C TYR A 56 -0.95 3.48 -11.43
N ASN A 57 -0.09 4.11 -12.23
CA ASN A 57 1.39 3.94 -12.29
C ASN A 57 2.00 4.61 -13.55
N ASN A 58 1.25 5.43 -14.29
CA ASN A 58 1.78 6.25 -15.36
C ASN A 58 1.81 7.72 -14.91
N GLY A 59 3.01 8.30 -14.84
CA GLY A 59 3.26 9.69 -14.41
C GLY A 59 3.42 9.86 -12.90
N GLY A 60 3.95 11.01 -12.49
CA GLY A 60 4.31 11.32 -11.10
C GLY A 60 5.82 11.18 -10.83
N THR A 61 6.25 11.56 -9.63
CA THR A 61 7.64 11.36 -9.19
C THR A 61 7.76 9.95 -8.65
N ARG A 62 8.59 9.12 -9.31
CA ARG A 62 8.84 7.74 -8.88
C ARG A 62 9.64 7.74 -7.59
N VAL A 63 9.16 7.00 -6.59
CA VAL A 63 9.87 6.69 -5.36
C VAL A 63 10.32 5.25 -5.46
N GLN A 64 11.61 5.04 -5.31
CA GLN A 64 12.22 3.72 -5.28
C GLN A 64 13.27 3.71 -4.19
N ASN A 65 13.59 2.51 -3.73
CA ASN A 65 14.66 2.27 -2.78
C ASN A 65 16.02 2.65 -3.38
N ASP A 66 16.87 3.31 -2.60
CA ASP A 66 18.22 3.74 -2.98
C ASP A 66 19.31 2.69 -2.67
N GLY A 67 18.91 1.45 -2.35
CA GLY A 67 19.82 0.32 -2.14
C GLY A 67 19.67 -0.40 -0.79
N CYS A 68 18.73 0.03 0.05
CA CYS A 68 18.39 -0.63 1.30
C CYS A 68 17.89 -2.06 1.05
N THR A 69 18.32 -3.01 1.86
CA THR A 69 17.97 -4.43 1.69
C THR A 69 16.62 -4.79 2.31
N LEU A 70 16.14 -3.98 3.25
CA LEU A 70 14.91 -4.21 4.01
C LEU A 70 13.67 -4.25 3.11
N ASP A 71 12.87 -5.29 3.27
CA ASP A 71 11.66 -5.58 2.50
C ASP A 71 10.61 -4.47 2.53
N VAL A 72 10.41 -3.84 3.69
CA VAL A 72 9.45 -2.73 3.89
C VAL A 72 9.70 -1.55 2.95
N PHE A 73 10.95 -1.35 2.50
CA PHE A 73 11.32 -0.26 1.58
C PHE A 73 11.41 -0.69 0.11
N GLN A 74 11.19 -1.96 -0.24
CA GLN A 74 11.28 -2.44 -1.62
C GLN A 74 10.07 -2.07 -2.50
N HIS A 75 9.01 -1.51 -1.89
CA HIS A 75 7.81 -1.14 -2.63
C HIS A 75 8.00 0.15 -3.43
N VAL A 76 7.88 0.02 -4.77
CA VAL A 76 7.93 1.15 -5.69
C VAL A 76 6.57 1.83 -5.77
N GLY A 77 6.56 3.16 -5.69
CA GLY A 77 5.36 3.96 -5.86
C GLY A 77 5.58 5.25 -6.63
N ASN A 78 4.48 5.95 -6.94
CA ASN A 78 4.51 7.23 -7.62
C ASN A 78 3.79 8.31 -6.82
N LEU A 79 4.48 9.41 -6.55
CA LEU A 79 3.95 10.58 -5.88
C LEU A 79 3.31 11.53 -6.89
N HIS A 80 2.19 12.15 -6.52
CA HIS A 80 1.49 13.11 -7.36
C HIS A 80 1.18 14.42 -6.63
N GLY A 81 1.28 15.51 -7.37
CA GLY A 81 1.06 16.86 -6.86
C GLY A 81 2.30 17.47 -6.21
N ARG A 82 2.19 18.74 -5.82
CA ARG A 82 3.28 19.47 -5.18
C ARG A 82 3.48 18.97 -3.74
N PRO A 83 4.72 18.66 -3.31
CA PRO A 83 4.99 18.32 -1.93
C PRO A 83 4.67 19.49 -1.00
N ILE A 84 4.02 19.20 0.12
CA ILE A 84 3.76 20.15 1.19
C ILE A 84 4.53 19.66 2.41
N ALA A 85 5.53 20.42 2.84
CA ALA A 85 6.27 20.11 4.06
C ALA A 85 5.33 20.25 5.27
N ARG A 86 5.41 19.28 6.18
CA ARG A 86 4.75 19.32 7.49
C ARG A 86 5.66 18.70 8.54
N GLU A 87 5.48 19.11 9.79
CA GLU A 87 6.02 18.39 10.94
C GLU A 87 5.02 17.33 11.40
N LEU A 88 5.53 16.13 11.66
CA LEU A 88 4.77 15.07 12.30
C LEU A 88 4.70 15.33 13.80
N SER A 89 3.53 15.06 14.41
CA SER A 89 3.47 15.00 15.87
C SER A 89 4.32 13.83 16.40
N ARG A 90 4.67 13.86 17.69
CA ARG A 90 5.38 12.75 18.33
C ARG A 90 4.61 11.43 18.19
N ASP A 91 3.29 11.49 18.34
CA ASP A 91 2.41 10.33 18.21
C ASP A 91 2.35 9.80 16.77
N GLU A 92 2.26 10.70 15.78
CA GLU A 92 2.29 10.32 14.35
C GLU A 92 3.64 9.68 13.99
N LEU A 93 4.74 10.25 14.47
CA LEU A 93 6.08 9.73 14.23
C LEU A 93 6.27 8.36 14.89
N ASN A 94 5.82 8.20 16.13
CA ASN A 94 5.89 6.93 16.84
C ASN A 94 5.05 5.85 16.16
N ALA A 95 3.81 6.18 15.77
CA ALA A 95 2.94 5.26 15.04
C ALA A 95 3.54 4.85 13.68
N ALA A 96 4.15 5.79 12.96
CA ALA A 96 4.84 5.49 11.71
C ALA A 96 6.06 4.58 11.92
N ARG A 97 6.89 4.85 12.93
CA ARG A 97 8.04 4.01 13.29
C ARG A 97 7.60 2.60 13.68
N LEU A 98 6.63 2.48 14.58
CA LEU A 98 6.07 1.20 15.01
C LEU A 98 5.55 0.39 13.82
N TYR A 99 4.82 1.04 12.91
CA TYR A 99 4.32 0.36 11.71
C TYR A 99 5.46 -0.19 10.85
N ILE A 100 6.51 0.60 10.62
CA ILE A 100 7.66 0.15 9.82
C ILE A 100 8.35 -1.03 10.50
N LEU A 101 8.60 -0.95 11.81
CA LEU A 101 9.26 -2.01 12.57
C LEU A 101 8.45 -3.31 12.57
N THR A 102 7.14 -3.23 12.80
CA THR A 102 6.27 -4.42 12.87
C THR A 102 6.02 -5.08 11.52
N ASN A 103 6.25 -4.39 10.40
CA ASN A 103 6.08 -4.91 9.04
C ASN A 103 7.42 -5.17 8.32
N CYS A 104 8.55 -5.10 9.04
CA CYS A 104 9.88 -5.38 8.50
C CYS A 104 10.34 -6.76 8.96
N SER A 105 10.54 -7.70 8.04
CA SER A 105 10.92 -9.07 8.42
C SER A 105 12.27 -9.16 9.15
N ALA A 106 13.19 -8.25 8.88
CA ALA A 106 14.47 -8.18 9.58
C ALA A 106 14.32 -7.85 11.08
N VAL A 107 13.17 -7.31 11.50
CA VAL A 107 12.86 -6.94 12.89
C VAL A 107 12.10 -8.05 13.63
N ASP A 108 11.63 -9.09 12.93
CA ASP A 108 10.79 -10.14 13.53
C ASP A 108 11.44 -10.79 14.77
N ARG A 109 12.75 -11.07 14.72
CA ARG A 109 13.52 -11.60 15.86
C ARG A 109 13.45 -10.70 17.10
N PHE A 110 13.54 -9.40 16.89
CA PHE A 110 13.48 -8.41 17.96
C PHE A 110 12.06 -8.31 18.52
N ARG A 111 11.05 -8.37 17.65
CA ARG A 111 9.64 -8.41 18.06
C ARG A 111 9.36 -9.63 18.95
N GLU A 112 9.77 -10.83 18.52
CA GLU A 112 9.59 -12.07 19.29
C GLU A 112 10.30 -11.99 20.65
N THR A 113 11.53 -11.47 20.69
CA THR A 113 12.28 -11.30 21.95
C THR A 113 11.56 -10.36 22.91
N PHE A 114 11.04 -9.24 22.41
CA PHE A 114 10.26 -8.30 23.22
C PHE A 114 8.98 -8.94 23.75
N GLU A 115 8.22 -9.63 22.90
CA GLU A 115 6.99 -10.33 23.30
C GLU A 115 7.27 -11.36 24.40
N ASP A 116 8.32 -12.18 24.24
CA ASP A 116 8.74 -13.16 25.24
C ASP A 116 9.12 -12.51 26.58
N GLU A 117 9.86 -11.41 26.56
CA GLU A 117 10.20 -10.63 27.78
C GLU A 117 8.95 -10.11 28.48
N LYS A 118 7.95 -9.63 27.72
CA LYS A 118 6.69 -9.12 28.28
C LYS A 118 5.84 -10.23 28.85
N TYR A 119 5.71 -11.38 28.17
CA TYR A 119 4.99 -12.54 28.69
C TYR A 119 5.66 -13.14 29.92
N ALA A 120 6.99 -13.18 29.97
CA ALA A 120 7.73 -13.63 31.15
C ALA A 120 7.52 -12.70 32.36
N SER A 121 7.49 -11.39 32.12
CA SER A 121 7.28 -10.38 33.17
C SER A 121 5.81 -10.27 33.62
N HIS A 122 4.86 -10.62 32.74
CA HIS A 122 3.42 -10.50 32.95
C HIS A 122 2.70 -11.80 32.57
N PRO A 123 2.63 -12.82 33.45
CA PRO A 123 2.07 -14.14 33.14
C PRO A 123 0.60 -14.15 32.71
N ASN A 124 -0.16 -13.09 33.00
CA ASN A 124 -1.58 -12.93 32.65
C ASN A 124 -1.80 -11.85 31.58
N LEU A 125 -0.78 -11.54 30.77
CA LEU A 125 -0.87 -10.50 29.74
C LEU A 125 -1.89 -10.89 28.66
N THR A 126 -2.87 -10.03 28.43
CA THR A 126 -3.83 -10.17 27.33
C THR A 126 -3.21 -9.69 26.02
N SER A 127 -3.78 -10.12 24.88
CA SER A 127 -3.37 -9.60 23.57
C SER A 127 -3.46 -8.08 23.50
N GLU A 128 -4.54 -7.51 24.02
CA GLU A 128 -4.76 -6.05 24.04
C GLU A 128 -3.70 -5.33 24.89
N GLY A 129 -3.30 -5.91 26.02
CA GLY A 129 -2.24 -5.35 26.86
C GLY A 129 -0.86 -5.43 26.19
N LEU A 130 -0.58 -6.50 25.45
CA LEU A 130 0.63 -6.59 24.64
C LEU A 130 0.63 -5.53 23.54
N ASP A 131 -0.50 -5.32 22.88
CA ASP A 131 -0.65 -4.32 21.83
C ASP A 131 -0.41 -2.89 22.35
N GLU A 132 -0.89 -2.59 23.56
CA GLU A 132 -0.60 -1.33 24.24
C GLU A 132 0.90 -1.18 24.54
N MET A 133 1.56 -2.21 25.07
CA MET A 133 3.00 -2.21 25.33
C MET A 133 3.83 -2.09 24.05
N MET A 134 3.40 -2.74 22.97
CA MET A 134 4.00 -2.61 21.65
C MET A 134 3.92 -1.15 21.17
N ALA A 135 2.77 -0.50 21.36
CA ALA A 135 2.57 0.88 20.96
C ALA A 135 3.38 1.89 21.80
N SER A 136 3.55 1.64 23.10
CA SER A 136 4.22 2.58 24.00
C SER A 136 5.72 2.36 24.13
N GLU A 137 6.21 1.12 24.07
CA GLU A 137 7.57 0.78 24.50
C GLU A 137 8.44 0.16 23.41
N PHE A 138 7.86 -0.55 22.43
CA PHE A 138 8.66 -1.36 21.49
C PHE A 138 9.64 -0.54 20.66
N VAL A 139 9.28 0.67 20.24
CA VAL A 139 10.15 1.53 19.42
C VAL A 139 11.41 1.93 20.20
N GLU A 140 11.26 2.36 21.45
CA GLU A 140 12.40 2.75 22.30
C GLU A 140 13.22 1.52 22.72
N TRP A 141 12.56 0.41 23.03
CA TRP A 141 13.22 -0.86 23.34
C TRP A 141 14.06 -1.37 22.16
N PHE A 142 13.51 -1.34 20.93
CA PHE A 142 14.19 -1.77 19.72
C PHE A 142 15.44 -0.92 19.45
N GLU A 143 15.37 0.39 19.68
CA GLU A 143 16.53 1.27 19.50
C GLU A 143 17.73 0.86 20.37
N ILE A 144 17.46 0.43 21.60
CA ILE A 144 18.48 -0.04 22.55
C ILE A 144 18.97 -1.44 22.14
N ALA A 145 18.04 -2.38 21.96
CA ALA A 145 18.36 -3.77 21.64
C ALA A 145 19.16 -3.90 20.32
N CYS A 146 18.81 -3.12 19.30
CA CYS A 146 19.48 -3.12 18.01
C CYS A 146 20.94 -2.62 18.10
N LYS A 147 21.23 -1.66 18.99
CA LYS A 147 22.58 -1.13 19.22
C LYS A 147 23.48 -2.08 19.99
N GLU A 148 22.90 -2.92 20.83
CA GLU A 148 23.63 -3.93 21.61
C GLU A 148 23.83 -5.25 20.84
N ASP A 149 23.04 -5.49 19.81
CA ASP A 149 23.11 -6.71 19.02
C ASP A 149 24.30 -6.72 18.04
N PRO A 150 25.22 -7.70 18.14
CA PRO A 150 26.39 -7.78 17.26
C PRO A 150 26.06 -8.23 15.83
N ASN A 151 24.83 -8.73 15.59
CA ASN A 151 24.37 -9.19 14.29
C ASN A 151 23.59 -8.12 13.52
N SER A 152 23.35 -6.95 14.12
CA SER A 152 22.71 -5.82 13.45
C SER A 152 23.58 -5.28 12.33
N ASP A 153 22.99 -5.15 11.15
CA ASP A 153 23.63 -4.51 10.01
C ASP A 153 23.37 -2.99 9.98
N GLU A 154 23.98 -2.31 9.01
CA GLU A 154 23.84 -0.86 8.84
C GLU A 154 22.39 -0.44 8.57
N ASP A 155 21.63 -1.27 7.85
CA ASP A 155 20.22 -1.01 7.55
C ASP A 155 19.36 -1.05 8.82
N LEU A 156 19.59 -2.03 9.70
CA LEU A 156 18.92 -2.14 11.01
C LEU A 156 19.31 -0.99 11.96
N TRP A 157 20.57 -0.56 11.96
CA TRP A 157 20.99 0.61 12.74
C TRP A 157 20.35 1.90 12.22
N ASN A 158 20.26 2.09 10.91
CA ASN A 158 19.55 3.21 10.31
C ASN A 158 18.06 3.18 10.67
N LEU A 159 17.46 1.98 10.70
CA LEU A 159 16.08 1.79 11.11
C LEU A 159 15.86 2.13 12.59
N ALA A 160 16.78 1.75 13.47
CA ALA A 160 16.75 2.04 14.91
C ALA A 160 16.88 3.55 15.20
N ASN A 161 17.79 4.25 14.50
CA ASN A 161 17.91 5.71 14.60
C ASN A 161 16.61 6.42 14.12
N GLY A 162 15.90 5.77 13.21
CA GLY A 162 14.62 6.18 12.64
C GLY A 162 14.70 7.44 11.79
N CYS A 163 13.55 8.07 11.55
CA CYS A 163 13.43 9.17 10.58
C CYS A 163 13.21 10.56 11.21
N SER A 164 13.44 11.58 10.39
CA SER A 164 13.14 12.98 10.69
C SER A 164 11.63 13.21 10.90
N SER A 165 11.27 14.05 11.89
CA SER A 165 9.89 14.50 12.11
C SER A 165 9.31 15.31 10.94
N ARG A 166 10.19 15.95 10.16
CA ARG A 166 9.80 16.68 8.95
C ARG A 166 9.45 15.71 7.83
N ALA A 167 8.19 15.75 7.39
CA ALA A 167 7.64 14.90 6.33
C ALA A 167 7.04 15.73 5.18
N TYR A 168 6.88 15.10 4.02
CA TYR A 168 6.19 15.70 2.87
C TYR A 168 4.85 15.03 2.63
N SER A 169 3.79 15.83 2.57
CA SER A 169 2.46 15.39 2.17
C SER A 169 2.23 15.63 0.69
N TYR A 170 1.56 14.67 0.04
CA TYR A 170 1.24 14.70 -1.38
C TYR A 170 -0.27 14.58 -1.62
N SER A 171 -0.71 14.92 -2.83
CA SER A 171 -2.13 14.88 -3.19
C SER A 171 -2.65 13.46 -3.39
N SER A 172 -1.79 12.59 -3.94
CA SER A 172 -2.06 11.16 -4.10
C SER A 172 -0.77 10.37 -4.21
N TYR A 173 -0.87 9.08 -3.88
CA TYR A 173 0.20 8.11 -3.98
C TYR A 173 -0.31 6.86 -4.70
N ASP A 174 0.43 6.42 -5.72
CA ASP A 174 0.15 5.20 -6.45
C ASP A 174 1.10 4.09 -5.98
N VAL A 175 0.58 2.97 -5.52
CA VAL A 175 1.37 1.80 -5.11
C VAL A 175 0.53 0.52 -5.33
N ASN A 176 1.18 -0.56 -5.75
CA ASN A 176 0.55 -1.87 -6.01
C ASN A 176 -0.69 -1.80 -6.92
N GLY A 177 -0.72 -0.82 -7.83
CA GLY A 177 -1.82 -0.61 -8.78
C GLY A 177 -3.06 0.10 -8.23
N PHE A 178 -2.99 0.58 -6.99
CA PHE A 178 -4.00 1.41 -6.36
C PHE A 178 -3.53 2.86 -6.30
N ARG A 179 -4.49 3.81 -6.30
CA ARG A 179 -4.24 5.24 -6.07
C ARG A 179 -4.90 5.66 -4.78
N PHE A 180 -4.11 5.98 -3.78
CA PHE A 180 -4.57 6.58 -2.54
C PHE A 180 -4.53 8.09 -2.67
N ARG A 181 -5.54 8.78 -2.13
CA ARG A 181 -5.63 10.24 -2.19
C ARG A 181 -5.67 10.81 -0.79
N SER A 182 -5.18 12.04 -0.63
CA SER A 182 -5.39 12.78 0.61
C SER A 182 -6.81 13.32 0.68
N GLU A 183 -7.35 13.44 1.90
CA GLU A 183 -8.72 13.93 2.11
C GLU A 183 -8.94 15.31 1.49
N ILE A 184 -7.93 16.18 1.62
CA ILE A 184 -7.92 17.52 1.04
C ILE A 184 -8.09 17.44 -0.49
N SER A 185 -7.43 16.49 -1.13
CA SER A 185 -7.47 16.33 -2.59
C SER A 185 -8.81 15.78 -3.06
N GLU A 186 -9.46 14.91 -2.28
CA GLU A 186 -10.78 14.39 -2.62
C GLU A 186 -11.89 15.41 -2.39
N LYS A 187 -11.87 16.16 -1.29
CA LYS A 187 -12.85 17.22 -0.99
C LYS A 187 -12.89 18.31 -2.09
N LYS A 188 -11.75 18.59 -2.74
CA LYS A 188 -11.66 19.56 -3.84
C LYS A 188 -12.30 19.08 -5.14
N ARG A 189 -12.54 17.77 -5.32
CA ARG A 189 -13.06 17.20 -6.58
C ARG A 189 -14.56 16.97 -6.50
N ARG A 190 -15.31 17.61 -7.40
CA ARG A 190 -16.75 17.35 -7.56
C ARG A 190 -16.95 16.09 -8.41
N ARG A 191 -17.96 15.28 -8.07
CA ARG A 191 -18.41 14.08 -8.84
C ARG A 191 -17.42 12.91 -8.91
N LEU A 192 -16.71 12.62 -7.82
CA LEU A 192 -15.92 11.39 -7.74
C LEU A 192 -16.85 10.17 -7.80
N LYS A 193 -16.55 9.22 -8.71
CA LYS A 193 -17.24 7.92 -8.78
C LYS A 193 -16.82 6.97 -7.65
N THR A 194 -15.60 7.14 -7.14
CA THR A 194 -15.02 6.37 -6.04
C THR A 194 -14.14 7.28 -5.19
N VAL A 195 -14.20 7.07 -3.88
CA VAL A 195 -13.42 7.73 -2.82
C VAL A 195 -12.38 6.71 -2.36
N ASN A 196 -11.10 7.08 -2.34
CA ASN A 196 -10.01 6.23 -1.85
C ASN A 196 -9.12 7.02 -0.89
N THR A 197 -9.78 7.64 0.08
CA THR A 197 -9.22 8.29 1.27
C THR A 197 -9.53 7.47 2.51
N GLY A 198 -8.81 7.73 3.60
CA GLY A 198 -9.12 7.12 4.89
C GLY A 198 -8.72 5.64 4.99
N VAL A 199 -7.76 5.20 4.18
CA VAL A 199 -7.12 3.90 4.38
C VAL A 199 -6.42 3.93 5.72
N CYS A 200 -6.97 3.17 6.66
CA CYS A 200 -6.35 2.88 7.93
C CYS A 200 -5.85 1.44 7.87
N LEU A 201 -4.67 1.24 8.44
CA LEU A 201 -4.21 -0.09 8.77
C LEU A 201 -4.92 -0.49 10.06
N SER A 202 -5.33 -1.74 10.17
CA SER A 202 -5.64 -2.32 11.47
C SER A 202 -4.32 -2.40 12.24
N SER A 203 -3.97 -1.31 12.91
CA SER A 203 -2.97 -1.36 13.96
C SER A 203 -3.55 -2.20 15.09
N THR A 204 -2.71 -3.04 15.68
CA THR A 204 -3.02 -3.78 16.91
C THR A 204 -3.49 -2.86 18.04
N ALA A 205 -3.11 -1.58 18.02
CA ALA A 205 -3.72 -0.56 18.86
C ALA A 205 -4.98 0.04 18.20
N ASN A 206 -6.15 -0.20 18.80
CA ASN A 206 -7.42 0.44 18.46
C ASN A 206 -7.30 1.98 18.52
N TRP A 207 -7.03 2.62 17.39
CA TRP A 207 -7.11 4.08 17.29
C TRP A 207 -8.58 4.50 17.22
N SER A 208 -9.17 4.73 18.40
CA SER A 208 -10.52 5.30 18.51
C SER A 208 -10.55 6.67 17.83
N LYS A 209 -11.30 6.77 16.74
CA LYS A 209 -11.60 8.05 16.07
C LYS A 209 -12.42 8.90 17.03
N LYS A 210 -11.85 10.03 17.49
CA LYS A 210 -12.64 11.16 18.00
C LYS A 210 -13.04 12.05 16.83
#